data_AF-F0YH49-F1
#
_entry.id   AF-F0YH49-F1
#
_cell.length_a   1.000
_cell.length_b   1.000
_cell.length_c   1.000
_cell.angle_alpha   90.00
_cell.angle_beta   90.00
_cell.angle_gamma   90.00
#
_symmetry.space_group_name_H-M   'P 1'
#
loop_
_entity.id
_entity.type
_entity.pdbx_description
1 polymer ?
#
loop_
_entity_poly.entity_id
_entity_poly.type
_entity_poly.pdbx_seq_one_letter_code
_entity_poly.pdbx_strand_id
1 'polypeptide(L)'
;MAERPPNDASRIASVATSLFAHAAAKGGQEGLDREKVNNIIFELSGSSSYTKEKLEHRGDAEKWVAAARRKLETFDGTKRSVAAHHLRKREAALEATRRAMDAAGTVCCVVDFDMFYAAVELRDRPELKDKPVAVGGPGMITTANYVARKWGVRSAMPGFIGQELCRRGPEFGMPRAELVFVRPDFEKYTAVSKVARKIFAEYDPHLACYSLDEAYLDLT
;
A
#
# COMPACT_ATOMS: atom_id res chain seq x y z
N MET A 1 3.40 1.34 -48.80
CA MET A 1 2.96 0.53 -47.64
C MET A 1 3.81 0.95 -46.47
N ALA A 2 3.30 1.84 -45.62
CA ALA A 2 4.04 2.31 -44.44
C ALA A 2 3.92 1.24 -43.35
N GLU A 3 5.07 0.76 -42.87
CA GLU A 3 5.16 -0.19 -41.77
C GLU A 3 4.46 0.36 -40.53
N ARG A 4 3.59 -0.48 -39.94
CA ARG A 4 2.95 -0.22 -38.64
C ARG A 4 4.05 -0.11 -37.58
N PRO A 5 4.06 0.92 -36.73
CA PRO A 5 5.03 0.99 -35.65
C PRO A 5 4.88 -0.23 -34.73
N PRO A 6 6.00 -0.75 -34.17
CA PRO A 6 5.99 -1.95 -33.35
C PRO A 6 5.06 -1.76 -32.14
N ASN A 7 4.25 -2.78 -31.90
CA ASN A 7 3.12 -2.82 -30.97
C ASN A 7 3.43 -2.16 -29.60
N ASP A 8 2.72 -1.06 -29.31
CA ASP A 8 2.85 -0.16 -28.16
C ASP A 8 2.55 -0.83 -26.80
N ALA A 9 2.10 -2.09 -26.80
CA ALA A 9 1.69 -2.82 -25.61
C ALA A 9 2.81 -2.99 -24.56
N SER A 10 4.07 -3.21 -24.95
CA SER A 10 5.18 -3.39 -23.98
C SER A 10 5.59 -2.07 -23.32
N ARG A 11 5.55 -0.97 -24.09
CA ARG A 11 5.78 0.39 -23.60
C ARG A 11 4.67 0.81 -22.65
N ILE A 12 3.42 0.58 -23.03
CA ILE A 12 2.22 0.80 -22.23
C ILE A 12 2.26 -0.01 -20.93
N ALA A 13 2.59 -1.31 -20.99
CA ALA A 13 2.70 -2.17 -19.80
C ALA A 13 3.82 -1.70 -18.85
N SER A 14 4.96 -1.23 -19.39
CA SER A 14 6.05 -0.66 -18.58
C SER A 14 5.65 0.65 -17.89
N VAL A 15 4.87 1.50 -18.57
CA VAL A 15 4.38 2.79 -18.05
C VAL A 15 3.28 2.55 -17.01
N ALA A 16 2.36 1.63 -17.26
CA ALA A 16 1.33 1.20 -16.32
C ALA A 16 1.95 0.61 -15.04
N THR A 17 2.89 -0.31 -15.19
CA THR A 17 3.58 -0.95 -14.06
C THR A 17 4.33 0.08 -13.22
N SER A 18 4.91 1.12 -13.82
CA SER A 18 5.71 2.13 -13.10
C SER A 18 4.92 3.32 -12.59
N LEU A 19 3.75 3.65 -13.16
CA LEU A 19 2.80 4.63 -12.61
C LEU A 19 2.06 4.09 -11.39
N PHE A 20 1.67 2.81 -11.45
CA PHE A 20 0.91 2.15 -10.39
C PHE A 20 1.79 1.28 -9.47
N ALA A 21 3.11 1.26 -9.68
CA ALA A 21 4.12 0.54 -8.88
C ALA A 21 4.08 0.85 -7.38
N HIS A 22 3.60 2.05 -7.00
CA HIS A 22 3.45 2.42 -5.59
C HIS A 22 2.24 1.77 -4.89
N ALA A 23 1.48 0.93 -5.60
CA ALA A 23 0.64 -0.06 -4.96
C ALA A 23 1.50 -1.18 -4.40
N ALA A 24 2.16 -0.93 -3.26
CA ALA A 24 2.79 -1.97 -2.48
C ALA A 24 1.83 -3.16 -2.32
N ALA A 25 2.36 -4.38 -2.43
CA ALA A 25 1.59 -5.59 -2.22
C ALA A 25 0.86 -5.49 -0.87
N LYS A 26 -0.47 -5.56 -0.88
CA LYS A 26 -1.24 -5.71 0.36
C LYS A 26 -1.29 -7.19 0.70
N GLY A 27 -1.31 -7.52 1.99
CA GLY A 27 -1.51 -8.91 2.44
C GLY A 27 -2.78 -9.50 1.81
N GLY A 28 -2.74 -10.77 1.41
CA GLY A 28 -3.83 -11.45 0.71
C GLY A 28 -3.89 -11.18 -0.80
N GLN A 29 -2.77 -10.76 -1.41
CA GLN A 29 -2.60 -10.62 -2.86
C GLN A 29 -1.55 -11.59 -3.42
N GLU A 30 -1.33 -12.72 -2.74
CA GLU A 30 -0.39 -13.74 -3.19
C GLU A 30 -0.87 -14.37 -4.52
N GLY A 31 0.05 -14.58 -5.47
CA GLY A 31 -0.25 -15.25 -6.74
C GLY A 31 -1.00 -14.41 -7.80
N LEU A 32 -1.28 -13.13 -7.52
CA LEU A 32 -1.96 -12.24 -8.46
C LEU A 32 -1.06 -11.88 -9.66
N ASP A 33 -1.60 -12.00 -10.89
CA ASP A 33 -0.98 -11.48 -12.10
C ASP A 33 -1.05 -9.96 -12.14
N ARG A 34 -0.02 -9.32 -11.58
CA ARG A 34 0.04 -7.86 -11.43
C ARG A 34 0.12 -7.13 -12.76
N GLU A 35 0.71 -7.74 -13.78
CA GLU A 35 0.82 -7.11 -15.09
C GLU A 35 -0.56 -6.94 -15.71
N LYS A 36 -1.39 -7.99 -15.68
CA LYS A 36 -2.77 -7.91 -16.16
C LYS A 36 -3.61 -6.92 -15.38
N VAL A 37 -3.50 -6.93 -14.04
CA VAL A 37 -4.21 -5.96 -13.19
C VAL A 37 -3.80 -4.53 -13.55
N ASN A 38 -2.50 -4.26 -13.70
CA ASN A 38 -2.02 -2.92 -14.08
C ASN A 38 -2.47 -2.51 -15.48
N ASN A 39 -2.54 -3.45 -16.42
CA ASN A 39 -3.04 -3.17 -17.78
C ASN A 39 -4.51 -2.75 -17.76
N ILE A 40 -5.36 -3.42 -16.95
CA ILE A 40 -6.76 -3.03 -16.77
C ILE A 40 -6.86 -1.64 -16.14
N ILE A 41 -6.07 -1.36 -15.10
CA ILE A 41 -6.05 -0.04 -14.45
C ILE A 41 -5.66 1.04 -15.48
N PHE A 42 -4.64 0.78 -16.29
CA PHE A 42 -4.19 1.73 -17.31
C PHE A 42 -5.20 1.89 -18.44
N GLU A 43 -5.86 0.84 -18.89
CA GLU A 43 -6.93 0.94 -19.89
C GLU A 43 -8.05 1.89 -19.42
N LEU A 44 -8.44 1.78 -18.14
CA LEU A 44 -9.53 2.58 -17.56
C LEU A 44 -9.13 4.01 -17.22
N SER A 45 -7.88 4.24 -16.85
CA SER A 45 -7.43 5.53 -16.27
C SER A 45 -6.30 6.20 -17.03
N GLY A 46 -5.73 5.56 -18.06
CA GLY A 46 -4.51 5.98 -18.75
C GLY A 46 -4.60 7.36 -19.40
N SER A 47 -5.79 7.74 -19.87
CA SER A 47 -6.05 9.05 -20.50
C SER A 47 -6.53 10.13 -19.52
N SER A 48 -6.72 9.81 -18.25
CA SER A 48 -7.25 10.74 -17.24
C SER A 48 -6.29 11.89 -16.91
N SER A 49 -6.82 13.01 -16.42
CA SER A 49 -6.02 14.12 -15.89
C SER A 49 -5.10 13.67 -14.75
N TYR A 50 -5.62 12.82 -13.87
CA TYR A 50 -4.85 12.21 -12.77
C TYR A 50 -3.61 11.46 -13.29
N THR A 51 -3.76 10.63 -14.33
CA THR A 51 -2.62 9.88 -14.88
C THR A 51 -1.60 10.80 -15.54
N LYS A 52 -2.04 11.86 -16.23
CA LYS A 52 -1.13 12.87 -16.78
C LYS A 52 -0.34 13.57 -15.68
N GLU A 53 -1.01 14.02 -14.62
CA GLU A 53 -0.36 14.65 -13.46
C GLU A 53 0.65 13.70 -12.78
N LYS A 54 0.31 12.41 -12.65
CA LYS A 54 1.25 11.41 -12.12
C LYS A 54 2.46 11.18 -13.01
N LEU A 55 2.29 11.21 -14.34
CA LEU A 55 3.39 11.15 -15.29
C LEU A 55 4.31 12.38 -15.17
N GLU A 56 3.74 13.58 -15.01
CA GLU A 56 4.50 14.82 -14.82
C GLU A 56 5.31 14.82 -13.52
N HIS A 57 4.66 14.53 -12.38
CA HIS A 57 5.34 14.40 -11.09
C HIS A 57 6.48 13.38 -11.11
N ARG A 58 6.30 12.28 -11.85
CA ARG A 58 7.36 11.31 -12.05
C ARG A 58 8.51 11.88 -12.88
N GLY A 59 8.21 12.58 -13.97
CA GLY A 59 9.23 13.26 -14.76
C GLY A 59 10.08 14.19 -13.90
N ASP A 60 9.46 14.88 -12.94
CA ASP A 60 10.19 15.73 -11.99
C ASP A 60 11.01 14.93 -10.97
N ALA A 61 10.50 13.80 -10.47
CA ALA A 61 11.27 12.89 -9.64
C ALA A 61 12.49 12.32 -10.39
N GLU A 62 12.34 11.94 -11.66
CA GLU A 62 13.44 11.44 -12.50
C GLU A 62 14.51 12.52 -12.75
N LYS A 63 14.08 13.76 -13.02
CA LYS A 63 15.00 14.92 -13.10
C LYS A 63 15.76 15.13 -11.79
N TRP A 64 15.07 15.05 -10.65
CA TRP A 64 15.68 15.18 -9.33
C TRP A 64 16.69 14.06 -9.06
N VAL A 65 16.35 12.80 -9.35
CA VAL A 65 17.27 11.65 -9.20
C VAL A 65 18.50 11.84 -10.10
N ALA A 66 18.32 12.25 -11.36
CA ALA A 66 19.43 12.51 -12.27
C ALA A 66 20.33 13.64 -11.75
N ALA A 67 19.75 14.72 -11.22
CA ALA A 67 20.50 15.82 -10.61
C ALA A 67 21.26 15.36 -9.35
N ALA A 68 20.64 14.54 -8.49
CA ALA A 68 21.29 13.97 -7.32
C ALA A 68 22.47 13.06 -7.70
N ARG A 69 22.32 12.23 -8.75
CA ARG A 69 23.41 11.38 -9.28
C ARG A 69 24.57 12.21 -9.82
N ARG A 70 24.31 13.22 -10.65
CA ARG A 70 25.35 14.16 -11.11
C ARG A 70 26.05 14.85 -9.95
N LYS A 71 25.30 15.27 -8.92
CA LYS A 71 25.90 15.86 -7.72
C LYS A 71 26.83 14.88 -7.02
N LEU A 72 26.48 13.59 -6.93
CA LEU A 72 27.34 12.55 -6.35
C LEU A 72 28.62 12.32 -7.16
N GLU A 73 28.62 12.52 -8.47
CA GLU A 73 29.84 12.44 -9.30
C GLU A 73 30.86 13.53 -8.92
N THR A 74 30.41 14.68 -8.42
CA THR A 74 31.30 15.77 -7.95
C THR A 74 31.98 15.49 -6.60
N PHE A 75 31.66 14.37 -5.96
CA PHE A 75 32.24 14.01 -4.66
C PHE A 75 33.58 13.30 -4.86
N ASP A 76 34.66 14.01 -4.55
CA ASP A 76 36.01 13.46 -4.43
C ASP A 76 36.18 12.51 -3.23
N GLY A 77 37.36 11.89 -3.14
CA GLY A 77 37.69 10.95 -2.05
C GLY A 77 37.58 11.57 -0.66
N THR A 78 37.89 12.85 -0.50
CA THR A 78 37.82 13.57 0.77
C THR A 78 36.36 13.76 1.21
N LYS A 79 35.50 14.27 0.33
CA LYS A 79 34.06 14.46 0.61
C LYS A 79 33.38 13.12 0.92
N ARG A 80 33.73 12.06 0.19
CA ARG A 80 33.22 10.70 0.45
C ARG A 80 33.68 10.17 1.81
N SER A 81 34.93 10.39 2.18
CA SER A 81 35.49 10.00 3.47
C SER A 81 34.78 10.73 4.64
N VAL A 82 34.58 12.05 4.52
CA VAL A 82 33.85 12.85 5.53
C VAL A 82 32.40 12.36 5.66
N ALA A 83 31.70 12.14 4.54
CA ALA A 83 30.34 11.59 4.57
C ALA A 83 30.28 10.21 5.22
N ALA A 84 31.21 9.31 4.88
CA ALA A 84 31.31 7.99 5.48
C ALA A 84 31.59 8.05 6.99
N HIS A 85 32.42 9.00 7.44
CA HIS A 85 32.66 9.22 8.86
C HIS A 85 31.37 9.60 9.61
N HIS A 86 30.59 10.56 9.08
CA HIS A 86 29.31 10.95 9.68
C HIS A 86 28.28 9.81 9.67
N LEU A 87 28.24 9.03 8.59
CA LEU A 87 27.36 7.87 8.48
C LEU A 87 27.71 6.83 9.55
N ARG A 88 28.98 6.41 9.64
CA ARG A 88 29.45 5.46 10.64
C ARG A 88 29.15 5.92 12.07
N LYS A 89 29.30 7.22 12.35
CA LYS A 89 28.96 7.79 13.66
C LYS A 89 27.46 7.65 13.98
N ARG A 90 26.59 7.89 12.99
CA ARG A 90 25.12 7.72 13.15
C ARG A 90 24.73 6.25 13.28
N GLU A 91 25.29 5.38 12.45
CA GLU A 91 25.07 3.93 12.52
C GLU A 91 25.51 3.36 13.88
N ALA A 92 26.69 3.75 14.36
CA ALA A 92 27.17 3.34 15.68
C ALA A 92 26.24 3.80 16.81
N ALA A 93 25.68 5.01 16.72
CA ALA A 93 24.71 5.50 17.69
C ALA A 93 23.39 4.70 17.65
N LEU A 94 22.85 4.42 16.46
CA LEU A 94 21.64 3.62 16.29
C LEU A 94 21.83 2.17 16.79
N GLU A 95 22.97 1.54 16.46
CA GLU A 95 23.30 0.21 16.95
C GLU A 95 23.55 0.17 18.47
N ALA A 96 24.11 1.22 19.05
CA ALA A 96 24.23 1.34 20.50
C ALA A 96 22.84 1.39 21.16
N THR A 97 21.90 2.17 20.61
CA THR A 97 20.51 2.20 21.08
C THR A 97 19.85 0.82 20.97
N ARG A 98 19.98 0.16 19.80
CA ARG A 98 19.42 -1.18 19.58
C ARG A 98 19.98 -2.20 20.59
N ARG A 99 21.29 -2.21 20.82
CA ARG A 99 21.93 -3.10 21.81
C ARG A 99 21.50 -2.79 23.24
N ALA A 100 21.29 -1.52 23.58
CA ALA A 100 20.79 -1.14 24.89
C ALA A 100 19.36 -1.66 25.10
N MET A 101 18.50 -1.58 24.09
CA MET A 101 17.15 -2.16 24.10
C MET A 101 17.20 -3.69 24.22
N ASP A 102 18.03 -4.37 23.42
CA ASP A 102 18.21 -5.82 23.50
C ASP A 102 18.69 -6.25 24.91
N ALA A 103 19.65 -5.53 25.49
CA ALA A 103 20.20 -5.83 26.81
C ALA A 103 19.22 -5.54 27.94
N ALA A 104 18.34 -4.56 27.76
CA ALA A 104 17.22 -4.29 28.66
C ALA A 104 16.08 -5.32 28.53
N GLY A 105 16.16 -6.22 27.54
CA GLY A 105 15.10 -7.18 27.25
C GLY A 105 13.87 -6.54 26.60
N THR A 106 14.03 -5.39 25.94
CA THR A 106 12.90 -4.62 25.42
C THR A 106 12.13 -5.37 24.33
N VAL A 107 10.81 -5.51 24.52
CA VAL A 107 9.92 -6.15 23.54
C VAL A 107 8.99 -5.12 22.93
N CYS A 108 9.35 -4.58 21.77
CA CYS A 108 8.46 -3.70 21.01
C CYS A 108 7.46 -4.53 20.18
N CYS A 109 6.17 -4.39 20.45
CA CYS A 109 5.10 -5.02 19.71
C CYS A 109 4.33 -4.00 18.86
N VAL A 110 4.06 -4.35 17.60
CA VAL A 110 3.16 -3.61 16.74
C VAL A 110 1.96 -4.49 16.44
N VAL A 111 0.77 -3.97 16.72
CA VAL A 111 -0.50 -4.60 16.40
C VAL A 111 -1.13 -3.83 15.24
N ASP A 112 -1.58 -4.55 14.22
CA ASP A 112 -2.27 -4.04 13.03
C ASP A 112 -3.48 -4.95 12.75
N PHE A 113 -4.67 -4.37 12.60
CA PHE A 113 -5.90 -5.13 12.43
C PHE A 113 -6.14 -5.54 10.98
N ASP A 114 -6.29 -6.85 10.79
CA ASP A 114 -6.63 -7.45 9.52
C ASP A 114 -7.86 -6.80 8.88
N MET A 115 -7.64 -6.13 7.75
CA MET A 115 -8.68 -5.52 6.91
C MET A 115 -9.72 -4.73 7.72
N PHE A 116 -9.26 -3.97 8.74
CA PHE A 116 -10.07 -3.49 9.87
C PHE A 116 -11.52 -3.08 9.56
N TYR A 117 -11.73 -2.05 8.74
CA TYR A 117 -13.10 -1.59 8.46
C TYR A 117 -13.94 -2.68 7.77
N ALA A 118 -13.37 -3.45 6.83
CA ALA A 118 -14.09 -4.55 6.21
C ALA A 118 -14.36 -5.68 7.22
N ALA A 119 -13.43 -6.01 8.12
CA ALA A 119 -13.65 -7.01 9.15
C ALA A 119 -14.81 -6.64 10.09
N VAL A 120 -14.92 -5.36 10.47
CA VAL A 120 -16.05 -4.86 11.27
C VAL A 120 -17.37 -5.01 10.51
N GLU A 121 -17.41 -4.65 9.23
CA GLU A 121 -18.61 -4.81 8.41
C GLU A 121 -19.00 -6.28 8.20
N LEU A 122 -18.02 -7.17 8.00
CA LEU A 122 -18.26 -8.61 7.83
C LEU A 122 -18.76 -9.29 9.11
N ARG A 123 -18.31 -8.83 10.28
CA ARG A 123 -18.84 -9.30 11.57
C ARG A 123 -20.33 -9.02 11.70
N ASP A 124 -20.75 -7.83 11.29
CA ASP A 124 -22.15 -7.39 11.40
C ASP A 124 -23.02 -7.90 10.24
N ARG A 125 -22.40 -8.32 9.13
CA ARG A 125 -23.04 -8.84 7.90
C ARG A 125 -22.42 -10.18 7.47
N PRO A 126 -22.70 -11.28 8.20
CA PRO A 126 -22.09 -12.58 7.95
C PRO A 126 -22.36 -13.12 6.54
N GLU A 127 -23.46 -12.70 5.89
CA GLU A 127 -23.82 -13.05 4.51
C GLU A 127 -22.83 -12.53 3.45
N LEU A 128 -21.92 -11.64 3.84
CA LEU A 128 -20.88 -11.07 2.97
C LEU A 128 -19.51 -11.73 3.12
N LYS A 129 -19.34 -12.67 4.07
CA LYS A 129 -18.04 -13.25 4.43
C LYS A 129 -17.26 -13.83 3.24
N ASP A 130 -17.95 -14.52 2.34
CA ASP A 130 -17.34 -15.17 1.18
C ASP A 130 -17.43 -14.34 -0.11
N LYS A 131 -17.87 -13.08 -0.01
CA LYS A 131 -18.03 -12.17 -1.15
C LYS A 131 -16.86 -11.17 -1.22
N PRO A 132 -16.49 -10.69 -2.42
CA PRO A 132 -15.61 -9.54 -2.55
C PRO A 132 -16.29 -8.30 -1.96
N VAL A 133 -15.70 -7.73 -0.91
CA VAL A 133 -16.25 -6.55 -0.21
C VAL A 133 -15.21 -5.44 -0.16
N ALA A 134 -15.65 -4.22 -0.42
CA ALA A 134 -14.88 -3.00 -0.21
C ALA A 134 -15.67 -1.99 0.63
N VAL A 135 -15.02 -1.42 1.64
CA VAL A 135 -15.54 -0.25 2.36
C VAL A 135 -15.15 1.01 1.58
N GLY A 136 -16.12 1.87 1.33
CA GLY A 136 -15.98 3.07 0.51
C GLY A 136 -17.10 3.13 -0.53
N GLY A 137 -16.75 3.48 -1.77
CA GLY A 137 -17.70 3.50 -2.88
C GLY A 137 -17.02 3.61 -4.24
N PRO A 138 -17.80 3.82 -5.31
CA PRO A 138 -17.29 3.88 -6.69
C PRO A 138 -16.18 4.92 -6.90
N GLY A 139 -16.18 6.01 -6.13
CA GLY A 139 -15.14 7.04 -6.21
C GLY A 139 -13.81 6.64 -5.58
N MET A 140 -13.83 5.98 -4.41
CA MET A 140 -12.62 5.58 -3.68
C MET A 140 -12.89 4.44 -2.70
N ILE A 141 -11.98 3.48 -2.65
CA ILE A 141 -11.96 2.38 -1.68
C ILE A 141 -11.07 2.77 -0.50
N THR A 142 -11.63 2.68 0.71
CA THR A 142 -10.88 2.87 1.96
C THR A 142 -10.17 1.58 2.36
N THR A 143 -10.88 0.45 2.35
CA THR A 143 -10.29 -0.88 2.55
C THR A 143 -11.05 -1.95 1.80
N ALA A 144 -10.40 -3.06 1.53
CA ALA A 144 -10.98 -4.23 0.87
C ALA A 144 -10.71 -5.48 1.71
N ASN A 145 -11.68 -6.39 1.77
CA ASN A 145 -11.50 -7.68 2.43
C ASN A 145 -10.52 -8.58 1.68
N TYR A 146 -9.98 -9.59 2.34
CA TYR A 146 -9.04 -10.53 1.73
C TYR A 146 -9.62 -11.25 0.50
N VAL A 147 -10.93 -11.48 0.45
CA VAL A 147 -11.59 -12.06 -0.73
C VAL A 147 -11.40 -11.14 -1.93
N ALA A 148 -11.78 -9.85 -1.84
CA ALA A 148 -11.63 -8.89 -2.93
C ALA A 148 -10.18 -8.65 -3.34
N ARG A 149 -9.24 -8.73 -2.39
CA ARG A 149 -7.79 -8.57 -2.66
C ARG A 149 -7.25 -9.60 -3.65
N LYS A 150 -7.86 -10.80 -3.73
CA LYS A 150 -7.52 -11.82 -4.74
C LYS A 150 -7.78 -11.38 -6.18
N TRP A 151 -8.65 -10.39 -6.40
CA TRP A 151 -8.85 -9.76 -7.72
C TRP A 151 -7.96 -8.52 -7.94
N GLY A 152 -7.09 -8.19 -6.99
CA GLY A 152 -6.25 -6.98 -7.04
C GLY A 152 -6.91 -5.73 -6.45
N VAL A 153 -8.15 -5.82 -5.97
CA VAL A 153 -8.86 -4.73 -5.28
C VAL A 153 -8.12 -4.37 -3.99
N ARG A 154 -7.93 -3.08 -3.74
CA ARG A 154 -7.13 -2.59 -2.60
C ARG A 154 -7.57 -1.19 -2.14
N SER A 155 -7.12 -0.79 -0.95
CA SER A 155 -7.23 0.58 -0.46
C SER A 155 -6.61 1.60 -1.44
N ALA A 156 -7.16 2.83 -1.43
CA ALA A 156 -6.74 3.93 -2.30
C ALA A 156 -6.90 3.67 -3.81
N MET A 157 -7.69 2.66 -4.19
CA MET A 157 -8.12 2.41 -5.55
C MET A 157 -9.50 3.05 -5.78
N PRO A 158 -9.74 3.72 -6.92
CA PRO A 158 -11.10 4.11 -7.31
C PRO A 158 -12.01 2.88 -7.38
N GLY A 159 -13.19 2.95 -6.78
CA GLY A 159 -14.10 1.82 -6.68
C GLY A 159 -14.52 1.25 -8.04
N PHE A 160 -14.75 2.10 -9.04
CA PHE A 160 -15.11 1.65 -10.40
C PHE A 160 -14.03 0.75 -11.03
N ILE A 161 -12.75 1.00 -10.72
CA ILE A 161 -11.64 0.14 -11.15
C ILE A 161 -11.72 -1.21 -10.42
N GLY A 162 -11.99 -1.20 -9.11
CA GLY A 162 -12.17 -2.43 -8.34
C GLY A 162 -13.32 -3.31 -8.85
N GLN A 163 -14.45 -2.69 -9.23
CA GLN A 163 -15.57 -3.40 -9.86
C GLN A 163 -15.16 -4.05 -11.18
N GLU A 164 -14.42 -3.32 -12.00
CA GLU A 164 -13.97 -3.81 -13.30
C GLU A 164 -12.98 -4.97 -13.17
N LEU A 165 -12.08 -4.93 -12.18
CA LEU A 165 -11.21 -6.06 -11.84
C LEU A 165 -12.03 -7.31 -11.46
N CYS A 166 -13.05 -7.17 -10.60
CA CYS A 166 -13.93 -8.30 -10.27
C CYS A 166 -14.69 -8.84 -11.49
N ARG A 167 -15.14 -7.95 -12.40
CA ARG A 167 -15.84 -8.33 -13.64
C ARG A 167 -14.95 -9.09 -14.63
N ARG A 168 -13.68 -8.66 -14.73
CA ARG A 168 -12.63 -9.20 -15.61
C ARG A 168 -11.77 -10.28 -14.96
N GLY A 169 -12.14 -10.75 -13.75
CA GLY A 169 -11.48 -11.85 -13.04
C GLY A 169 -11.00 -13.01 -13.94
N PRO A 170 -11.79 -13.49 -14.92
CA PRO A 170 -11.38 -14.61 -15.77
C PRO A 170 -10.07 -14.41 -16.53
N GLU A 171 -9.67 -13.17 -16.80
CA GLU A 171 -8.42 -12.85 -17.52
C GLU A 171 -7.16 -13.17 -16.71
N PHE A 172 -7.28 -13.22 -15.39
CA PHE A 172 -6.19 -13.54 -14.45
C PHE A 172 -6.55 -14.68 -13.50
N GLY A 173 -7.37 -15.63 -13.98
CA GLY A 173 -7.60 -16.91 -13.31
C GLY A 173 -8.61 -16.90 -12.16
N MET A 174 -9.36 -15.80 -11.99
CA MET A 174 -10.41 -15.66 -10.98
C MET A 174 -11.81 -15.75 -11.61
N PRO A 175 -12.85 -16.21 -10.89
CA PRO A 175 -14.21 -16.14 -11.43
C PRO A 175 -14.67 -14.69 -11.56
N ARG A 176 -15.62 -14.45 -12.48
CA ARG A 176 -16.35 -13.17 -12.51
C ARG A 176 -17.10 -13.01 -11.19
N ALA A 177 -16.98 -11.85 -10.57
CA ALA A 177 -17.65 -11.54 -9.32
C ALA A 177 -18.20 -10.11 -9.30
N GLU A 178 -19.16 -9.88 -8.41
CA GLU A 178 -19.65 -8.55 -8.06
C GLU A 178 -18.86 -8.03 -6.85
N LEU A 179 -18.34 -6.80 -6.94
CA LEU A 179 -17.73 -6.13 -5.80
C LEU A 179 -18.81 -5.42 -4.99
N VAL A 180 -19.02 -5.86 -3.75
CA VAL A 180 -20.00 -5.27 -2.84
C VAL A 180 -19.37 -4.06 -2.15
N PHE A 181 -19.99 -2.90 -2.30
CA PHE A 181 -19.59 -1.71 -1.56
C PHE A 181 -20.38 -1.57 -0.26
N VAL A 182 -19.65 -1.22 0.79
CA VAL A 182 -20.20 -0.87 2.09
C VAL A 182 -19.79 0.56 2.43
N ARG A 183 -20.76 1.41 2.80
CA ARG A 183 -20.46 2.78 3.23
C ARG A 183 -19.69 2.74 4.56
N PRO A 184 -18.65 3.59 4.72
CA PRO A 184 -17.90 3.64 5.97
C PRO A 184 -18.74 4.16 7.13
N ASP A 185 -18.61 3.52 8.28
CA ASP A 185 -19.18 3.93 9.56
C ASP A 185 -18.07 4.18 10.58
N PHE A 186 -17.57 5.41 10.61
CA PHE A 186 -16.43 5.79 11.46
C PHE A 186 -16.77 5.81 12.96
N GLU A 187 -18.03 6.00 13.33
CA GLU A 187 -18.44 5.91 14.73
C GLU A 187 -18.29 4.47 15.22
N LYS A 188 -18.77 3.51 14.43
CA LYS A 188 -18.60 2.09 14.70
C LYS A 188 -17.13 1.68 14.74
N TYR A 189 -16.32 2.11 13.76
CA TYR A 189 -14.89 1.78 13.74
C TYR A 189 -14.15 2.35 14.95
N THR A 190 -14.48 3.59 15.33
CA THR A 190 -13.91 4.22 16.53
C THR A 190 -14.31 3.48 17.80
N ALA A 191 -15.56 3.02 17.90
CA ALA A 191 -16.02 2.24 19.06
C ALA A 191 -15.24 0.92 19.19
N VAL A 192 -15.05 0.18 18.09
CA VAL A 192 -14.25 -1.06 18.09
C VAL A 192 -12.79 -0.79 18.43
N SER A 193 -12.19 0.27 17.88
CA SER A 193 -10.82 0.68 18.21
C SER A 193 -10.65 0.96 19.71
N LYS A 194 -11.60 1.65 20.34
CA LYS A 194 -11.57 1.93 21.78
C LYS A 194 -11.59 0.66 22.62
N VAL A 195 -12.36 -0.35 22.22
CA VAL A 195 -12.38 -1.65 22.92
C VAL A 195 -11.01 -2.31 22.85
N ALA A 196 -10.41 -2.38 21.67
CA ALA A 196 -9.08 -2.94 21.49
C ALA A 196 -7.99 -2.19 22.29
N ARG A 197 -7.98 -0.86 22.19
CA ARG A 197 -7.02 -0.02 22.93
C ARG A 197 -7.13 -0.17 24.43
N LYS A 198 -8.34 -0.39 24.97
CA LYS A 198 -8.53 -0.67 26.40
C LYS A 198 -7.80 -1.95 26.80
N ILE A 199 -7.89 -3.00 25.98
CA ILE A 199 -7.17 -4.26 26.22
C ILE A 199 -5.65 -4.01 26.14
N PHE A 200 -5.19 -3.29 25.12
CA PHE A 200 -3.77 -2.97 24.95
C PHE A 200 -3.18 -2.17 26.12
N ALA A 201 -3.97 -1.25 26.69
CA ALA A 201 -3.58 -0.46 27.86
C ALA A 201 -3.40 -1.29 29.14
N GLU A 202 -3.90 -2.54 29.19
CA GLU A 202 -3.62 -3.48 30.29
C GLU A 202 -2.19 -4.03 30.21
N TYR A 203 -1.57 -4.03 29.02
CA TYR A 203 -0.20 -4.47 28.80
C TYR A 203 0.80 -3.30 28.79
N ASP A 204 0.41 -2.19 28.16
CA ASP A 204 1.23 -0.98 28.10
C ASP A 204 0.35 0.27 28.30
N PRO A 205 0.38 0.92 29.48
CA PRO A 205 -0.39 2.15 29.73
C PRO A 205 0.14 3.37 28.96
N HIS A 206 1.32 3.27 28.35
CA HIS A 206 1.98 4.32 27.57
C HIS A 206 1.94 4.05 26.06
N LEU A 207 1.10 3.10 25.61
CA LEU A 207 0.99 2.74 24.19
C LEU A 207 0.79 3.96 23.28
N ALA A 208 1.30 3.84 22.05
CA ALA A 208 1.04 4.82 20.99
C ALA A 208 0.11 4.24 19.93
N CYS A 209 -0.92 5.00 19.54
CA CYS A 209 -1.82 4.64 18.43
C CYS A 209 -1.82 5.73 17.37
N TYR A 210 -1.42 5.38 16.14
CA TYR A 210 -1.36 6.33 15.01
C TYR A 210 -2.59 6.25 14.10
N SER A 211 -3.35 5.16 14.15
CA SER A 211 -4.60 4.97 13.41
C SER A 211 -5.64 4.28 14.31
N LEU A 212 -6.84 3.99 13.77
CA LEU A 212 -7.87 3.26 14.51
C LEU A 212 -7.53 1.76 14.68
N ASP A 213 -6.71 1.21 13.79
CA ASP A 213 -6.34 -0.21 13.72
C ASP A 213 -4.92 -0.53 14.15
N GLU A 214 -4.05 0.47 14.33
CA GLU A 214 -2.65 0.25 14.70
C GLU A 214 -2.34 0.70 16.14
N ALA A 215 -1.55 -0.12 16.85
CA ALA A 215 -1.02 0.19 18.17
C ALA A 215 0.43 -0.29 18.31
N TYR A 216 1.23 0.49 19.03
CA TYR A 216 2.63 0.25 19.33
C TYR A 216 2.75 0.14 20.85
N LEU A 217 3.26 -0.99 21.32
CA LEU A 217 3.35 -1.33 22.73
C LEU A 217 4.79 -1.68 23.11
N ASP A 218 5.18 -1.29 24.31
CA ASP A 218 6.33 -1.85 25.01
C ASP A 218 5.86 -2.98 25.95
N LEU A 219 6.28 -4.21 25.67
CA LEU A 219 5.91 -5.43 26.40
C LEU A 219 7.07 -5.99 27.26
N THR A 220 8.03 -5.14 27.62
CA THR A 220 9.17 -5.49 28.48
C THR A 220 8.73 -6.00 29.86
#